data_AF-I0HF88-F1
#
_entry.id   AF-I0HF88-F1
#
_cell.length_a   1.000
_cell.length_b   1.000
_cell.length_c   1.000
_cell.angle_alpha   90.00
_cell.angle_beta   90.00
_cell.angle_gamma   90.00
#
_symmetry.space_group_name_H-M   'P 1'
#
loop_
_entity.id
_entity.type
_entity.pdbx_description
1 polymer ?
#
loop_
_entity_poly.entity_id
_entity_poly.type
_entity_poly.pdbx_seq_one_letter_code
_entity_poly.pdbx_strand_id
1 'polypeptide(L)'
;MTRTGKLVILCSVLALAGCGQAGAAPEAPPESPVASAAAGGEDFELVALEAAGFAEEGEARDGGEEKVRPRAVRRLLRQNTLHGEVVVQGRDGVRTIVVQRGDVTAADDAGFTVKSADGFTLTWAYGDPLRVVQNHEKAERDVVRPGVRVAVGGARDGAKVAARLIVVR
;
A
#
# COMPACT_ATOMS: atom_id res chain seq x y z
N MET A 1 36.79 5.15 47.44
CA MET A 1 38.22 4.76 47.43
C MET A 1 38.42 3.65 46.42
N THR A 2 39.14 3.97 45.33
CA THR A 2 39.91 3.12 44.40
C THR A 2 39.46 1.68 44.09
N ARG A 3 39.30 1.36 42.80
CA ARG A 3 40.27 0.48 42.10
C ARG A 3 40.12 0.50 40.58
N THR A 4 41.18 0.99 39.96
CA THR A 4 41.55 0.91 38.55
C THR A 4 41.99 -0.51 38.21
N GLY A 5 41.66 -1.01 37.01
CA GLY A 5 42.21 -2.25 36.46
C GLY A 5 42.43 -2.12 34.95
N LYS A 6 43.70 -2.06 34.54
CA LYS A 6 44.18 -2.21 33.15
C LYS A 6 44.85 -3.59 33.02
N LEU A 7 44.54 -4.35 31.96
CA LEU A 7 45.42 -5.34 31.29
C LEU A 7 44.67 -5.83 30.02
N VAL A 8 45.05 -5.65 28.75
CA VAL A 8 46.31 -5.85 28.00
C VAL A 8 46.47 -7.31 27.51
N ILE A 9 46.60 -7.47 26.16
CA ILE A 9 47.34 -8.53 25.41
C ILE A 9 46.60 -9.90 25.24
N LEU A 10 46.61 -10.69 24.14
CA LEU A 10 47.67 -11.11 23.18
C LEU A 10 47.08 -11.91 21.97
N CYS A 11 47.85 -11.95 20.87
CA CYS A 11 48.08 -12.99 19.83
C CYS A 11 46.95 -13.85 19.25
N SER A 12 46.73 -13.85 17.92
CA SER A 12 47.51 -14.50 16.83
C SER A 12 47.32 -16.03 16.77
N VAL A 13 46.95 -16.56 15.59
CA VAL A 13 47.70 -17.58 14.81
C VAL A 13 46.93 -17.98 13.54
N LEU A 14 47.68 -18.00 12.44
CA LEU A 14 47.41 -18.54 11.10
C LEU A 14 47.20 -20.07 11.11
N ALA A 15 46.38 -20.59 10.19
CA ALA A 15 46.53 -21.96 9.69
C ALA A 15 46.20 -22.06 8.19
N LEU A 16 47.06 -22.78 7.48
CA LEU A 16 47.13 -23.02 6.04
C LEU A 16 46.34 -24.28 5.60
N ALA A 17 45.99 -24.28 4.31
CA ALA A 17 45.95 -25.42 3.38
C ALA A 17 44.83 -26.49 3.46
N GLY A 18 44.25 -26.78 2.28
CA GLY A 18 43.49 -27.99 2.00
C GLY A 18 42.85 -27.99 0.60
N CYS A 19 43.54 -28.55 -0.40
CA CYS A 19 42.95 -28.99 -1.67
C CYS A 19 42.24 -30.34 -1.46
N GLY A 20 41.06 -30.55 -2.06
CA GLY A 20 40.42 -31.87 -2.00
C GLY A 20 39.08 -31.99 -2.74
N GLN A 21 39.19 -32.46 -3.99
CA GLN A 21 38.33 -33.39 -4.72
C GLN A 21 36.79 -33.22 -4.82
N ALA A 22 36.35 -33.32 -6.08
CA ALA A 22 34.99 -33.43 -6.56
C ALA A 22 34.14 -34.51 -5.86
N GLY A 23 32.92 -34.12 -5.47
CA GLY A 23 31.84 -34.99 -5.06
C GLY A 23 30.62 -34.78 -5.96
N ALA A 24 30.04 -35.88 -6.42
CA ALA A 24 28.87 -35.96 -7.28
C ALA A 24 27.66 -35.18 -6.73
N ALA A 25 26.87 -34.59 -7.62
CA ALA A 25 25.59 -33.97 -7.29
C ALA A 25 24.52 -35.05 -7.04
N PRO A 26 23.91 -35.12 -5.84
CA PRO A 26 22.61 -35.73 -5.68
C PRO A 26 21.50 -34.73 -6.05
N GLU A 27 20.60 -35.22 -6.87
CA GLU A 27 19.30 -34.67 -7.26
C GLU A 27 18.54 -34.09 -6.06
N ALA A 28 18.20 -32.79 -6.13
CA ALA A 28 17.43 -32.10 -5.10
C ALA A 28 15.94 -32.45 -5.21
N PRO A 29 15.26 -32.80 -4.11
CA PRO A 29 13.79 -32.91 -4.10
C PRO A 29 13.14 -31.51 -4.19
N PRO A 30 11.91 -31.40 -4.71
CA PRO A 30 11.22 -30.12 -4.84
C PRO A 30 10.84 -29.56 -3.47
N GLU A 31 11.53 -28.50 -3.04
CA GLU A 31 11.12 -27.74 -1.87
C GLU A 31 9.87 -26.93 -2.20
N SER A 32 8.82 -27.18 -1.41
CA SER A 32 7.56 -26.47 -1.43
C SER A 32 7.80 -25.00 -1.05
N PRO A 33 7.28 -24.01 -1.80
CA PRO A 33 7.39 -22.63 -1.38
C PRO A 33 6.53 -22.41 -0.12
N VAL A 34 7.23 -22.26 1.00
CA VAL A 34 6.73 -21.70 2.25
C VAL A 34 6.02 -20.37 1.97
N ALA A 35 4.77 -20.30 2.42
CA ALA A 35 3.97 -19.11 2.46
C ALA A 35 4.72 -17.98 3.16
N SER A 36 4.97 -16.88 2.46
CA SER A 36 5.36 -15.61 3.07
C SER A 36 4.14 -14.69 3.08
N ALA A 37 3.40 -14.77 4.18
CA ALA A 37 2.40 -13.81 4.57
C ALA A 37 3.09 -12.49 4.96
N ALA A 38 3.04 -11.51 4.07
CA ALA A 38 3.20 -10.08 4.38
C ALA A 38 2.60 -9.21 3.26
N ALA A 39 1.33 -9.44 2.91
CA ALA A 39 0.57 -8.57 2.00
C ALA A 39 -0.62 -8.00 2.79
N GLY A 40 -0.34 -6.97 3.60
CA GLY A 40 -1.31 -6.41 4.54
C GLY A 40 -1.24 -4.90 4.58
N GLY A 41 -1.49 -4.25 3.44
CA GLY A 41 -1.61 -2.79 3.39
C GLY A 41 -1.14 -2.12 2.11
N GLU A 42 -0.52 -2.85 1.19
CA GLU A 42 0.02 -2.29 -0.06
C GLU A 42 -0.96 -2.40 -1.25
N ASP A 43 -2.01 -3.20 -1.11
CA ASP A 43 -2.94 -3.50 -2.21
C ASP A 43 -4.05 -2.46 -2.34
N PHE A 44 -4.47 -1.82 -1.24
CA PHE A 44 -5.60 -0.88 -1.26
C PHE A 44 -5.28 0.42 -2.04
N GLU A 45 -4.05 0.90 -1.99
CA GLU A 45 -3.62 2.11 -2.72
C GLU A 45 -3.48 1.83 -4.21
N LEU A 46 -2.94 0.65 -4.54
CA LEU A 46 -2.86 0.18 -5.92
C LEU A 46 -4.27 -0.01 -6.50
N VAL A 47 -5.20 -0.55 -5.72
CA VAL A 47 -6.61 -0.73 -6.10
C VAL A 47 -7.34 0.61 -6.20
N ALA A 48 -7.05 1.61 -5.35
CA ALA A 48 -7.65 2.93 -5.47
C ALA A 48 -7.16 3.66 -6.74
N LEU A 49 -5.86 3.51 -7.05
CA LEU A 49 -5.26 4.01 -8.28
C LEU A 49 -5.81 3.25 -9.50
N GLU A 50 -5.86 1.92 -9.48
CA GLU A 50 -6.48 1.09 -10.50
C GLU A 50 -7.95 1.46 -10.75
N ALA A 51 -8.75 1.59 -9.68
CA ALA A 51 -10.16 1.96 -9.76
C ALA A 51 -10.37 3.43 -10.16
N ALA A 52 -9.36 4.29 -9.97
CA ALA A 52 -9.31 5.64 -10.53
C ALA A 52 -8.77 5.67 -11.98
N GLY A 53 -8.49 4.50 -12.58
CA GLY A 53 -8.07 4.29 -13.97
C GLY A 53 -6.55 4.36 -14.20
N PHE A 54 -5.72 4.02 -13.21
CA PHE A 54 -4.27 4.14 -13.26
C PHE A 54 -3.51 2.80 -13.31
N ALA A 55 -4.20 1.67 -13.45
CA ALA A 55 -3.51 0.40 -13.67
C ALA A 55 -3.12 0.26 -15.14
N GLU A 56 -1.83 0.06 -15.39
CA GLU A 56 -1.31 -0.42 -16.67
C GLU A 56 -1.57 -1.93 -16.76
N GLU A 57 -2.27 -2.38 -17.81
CA GLU A 57 -1.95 -3.67 -18.44
C GLU A 57 -0.68 -3.46 -19.26
N GLY A 58 0.48 -3.84 -18.73
CA GLY A 58 1.74 -3.58 -19.40
C GLY A 58 2.90 -4.42 -18.88
N GLU A 59 3.24 -5.45 -19.66
CA GLU A 59 4.40 -6.33 -19.59
C GLU A 59 5.70 -5.69 -19.09
N ALA A 60 6.47 -6.47 -18.33
CA ALA A 60 7.84 -6.15 -17.96
C ALA A 60 8.69 -5.82 -19.20
N ARG A 61 9.24 -4.61 -19.25
CA ARG A 61 10.34 -4.28 -20.17
C ARG A 61 11.54 -3.77 -19.41
N ASP A 62 12.60 -4.56 -19.51
CA ASP A 62 13.98 -4.27 -19.20
C ASP A 62 14.47 -3.03 -19.98
N GLY A 63 15.27 -2.19 -19.34
CA GLY A 63 15.74 -0.94 -19.91
C GLY A 63 16.03 0.12 -18.86
N GLY A 64 17.30 0.21 -18.45
CA GLY A 64 17.81 1.14 -17.47
C GLY A 64 17.75 2.60 -17.92
N GLU A 65 16.83 3.33 -17.32
CA GLU A 65 16.94 4.75 -17.00
C GLU A 65 16.38 4.88 -15.59
N GLU A 66 16.93 5.77 -14.75
CA GLU A 66 16.49 5.99 -13.37
C GLU A 66 15.09 6.64 -13.37
N LYS A 67 14.08 5.85 -13.74
CA LYS A 67 12.67 6.16 -13.63
C LYS A 67 12.41 6.35 -12.15
N VAL A 68 12.13 7.58 -11.72
CA VAL A 68 11.68 7.89 -10.36
C VAL A 68 10.57 6.91 -10.02
N ARG A 69 10.92 5.92 -9.18
CA ARG A 69 10.07 4.76 -8.95
C ARG A 69 8.73 5.24 -8.35
N PRO A 70 7.59 4.67 -8.74
CA PRO A 70 6.27 4.92 -8.13
C PRO A 70 6.26 4.80 -6.59
N ARG A 71 7.26 4.13 -6.03
CA ARG A 71 7.48 3.90 -4.61
C ARG A 71 7.63 5.19 -3.76
N ALA A 72 8.07 6.31 -4.33
CA ALA A 72 8.24 7.56 -3.57
C ALA A 72 6.91 8.29 -3.31
N VAL A 73 6.04 8.37 -4.33
CA VAL A 73 4.67 8.90 -4.22
C VAL A 73 3.81 7.97 -3.36
N ARG A 74 3.99 6.65 -3.54
CA ARG A 74 3.39 5.58 -2.72
C ARG A 74 3.84 5.58 -1.25
N ARG A 75 4.83 6.41 -0.89
CA ARG A 75 5.26 6.61 0.50
C ARG A 75 4.52 7.76 1.18
N LEU A 76 4.11 8.77 0.41
CA LEU A 76 3.41 9.95 0.91
C LEU A 76 1.96 9.64 1.28
N LEU A 77 1.35 8.61 0.67
CA LEU A 77 -0.04 8.18 0.91
C LEU A 77 -0.18 7.09 2.01
N ARG A 78 0.93 6.72 2.66
CA ARG A 78 0.98 5.66 3.69
C ARG A 78 0.14 5.99 4.93
N GLN A 79 -0.05 4.95 5.77
CA GLN A 79 -0.90 4.74 6.96
C GLN A 79 -1.41 5.95 7.78
N ASN A 80 -0.80 7.13 7.68
CA ASN A 80 -1.18 8.35 8.40
C ASN A 80 -1.79 9.46 7.53
N THR A 81 -1.92 9.29 6.21
CA THR A 81 -2.66 10.26 5.37
C THR A 81 -4.12 10.30 5.80
N LEU A 82 -4.59 11.41 6.35
CA LEU A 82 -5.98 11.56 6.78
C LEU A 82 -6.89 11.87 5.60
N HIS A 83 -6.45 12.76 4.73
CA HIS A 83 -7.09 13.10 3.46
C HIS A 83 -6.08 13.80 2.56
N GLY A 84 -6.39 13.88 1.28
CA GLY A 84 -5.57 14.60 0.31
C GLY A 84 -6.13 14.52 -1.09
N GLU A 85 -5.72 15.49 -1.91
CA GLU A 85 -6.02 15.52 -3.35
C GLU A 85 -4.72 15.60 -4.14
N VAL A 86 -4.65 14.85 -5.24
CA VAL A 86 -3.51 14.86 -6.15
C VAL A 86 -4.02 15.00 -7.57
N VAL A 87 -3.54 16.03 -8.27
CA VAL A 87 -3.82 16.24 -9.69
C VAL A 87 -2.70 15.58 -10.49
N VAL A 88 -3.07 14.79 -11.48
CA VAL A 88 -2.12 13.98 -12.25
C VAL A 88 -2.50 13.95 -13.72
N GLN A 89 -1.49 13.82 -14.57
CA GLN A 89 -1.67 13.55 -16.00
C GLN A 89 -1.91 12.04 -16.19
N GLY A 90 -3.15 11.67 -16.51
CA GLY A 90 -3.50 10.33 -16.98
C GLY A 90 -3.38 10.21 -18.50
N ARG A 91 -3.57 8.98 -19.00
CA ARG A 91 -3.58 8.70 -20.45
C ARG A 91 -4.69 9.45 -21.17
N ASP A 92 -5.85 9.57 -20.52
CA ASP A 92 -7.04 10.23 -21.07
C ASP A 92 -7.14 11.72 -20.70
N GLY A 93 -6.10 12.28 -20.06
CA GLY A 93 -6.07 13.68 -19.65
C GLY A 93 -5.78 13.90 -18.17
N VAL A 94 -5.90 15.16 -17.75
CA VAL A 94 -5.71 15.57 -16.36
C VAL A 94 -6.87 15.05 -15.51
N ARG A 95 -6.55 14.50 -14.34
CA ARG A 95 -7.55 14.01 -13.38
C ARG A 95 -7.12 14.28 -11.95
N THR A 96 -8.10 14.43 -11.07
CA THR A 96 -7.89 14.69 -9.65
C THR A 96 -8.27 13.45 -8.85
N ILE A 97 -7.30 12.87 -8.15
CA ILE A 97 -7.49 11.76 -7.22
C ILE A 97 -7.76 12.33 -5.83
N VAL A 98 -8.75 11.78 -5.15
CA VAL A 98 -9.07 12.13 -3.76
C VAL A 98 -8.94 10.88 -2.90
N VAL A 99 -8.33 11.03 -1.73
CA VAL A 99 -8.27 9.98 -0.70
C VAL A 99 -8.72 10.53 0.63
N GLN A 100 -9.35 9.69 1.45
CA GLN A 100 -9.74 10.04 2.81
C GLN A 100 -9.80 8.82 3.73
N ARG A 101 -9.46 9.01 4.99
CA ARG A 101 -9.68 8.09 6.10
C ARG A 101 -10.48 8.76 7.20
N GLY A 102 -11.40 8.03 7.81
CA GLY A 102 -12.22 8.57 8.88
C GLY A 102 -13.42 7.73 9.22
N ASP A 103 -14.29 8.29 10.05
CA ASP A 103 -15.54 7.67 10.45
C ASP A 103 -16.67 8.14 9.53
N VAL A 104 -17.53 7.21 9.13
CA VAL A 104 -18.76 7.53 8.41
C VAL A 104 -19.71 8.20 9.40
N THR A 105 -20.18 9.39 9.04
CA THR A 105 -21.09 10.22 9.88
C THR A 105 -22.50 10.27 9.33
N ALA A 106 -22.67 10.06 8.02
CA ALA A 106 -23.96 9.92 7.34
C ALA A 106 -23.79 9.01 6.12
N ALA A 107 -24.84 8.28 5.76
CA ALA A 107 -24.90 7.47 4.53
C ALA A 107 -26.36 7.34 4.06
N ASP A 108 -26.55 7.30 2.75
CA ASP A 108 -27.82 7.06 2.06
C ASP A 108 -27.55 6.32 0.73
N ASP A 109 -28.56 6.16 -0.12
CA ASP A 109 -28.43 5.44 -1.40
C ASP A 109 -27.51 6.15 -2.41
N ALA A 110 -27.32 7.46 -2.28
CA ALA A 110 -26.52 8.27 -3.20
C ALA A 110 -25.05 8.37 -2.77
N GLY A 111 -24.78 8.29 -1.47
CA GLY A 111 -23.44 8.49 -0.96
C GLY A 111 -23.31 8.45 0.56
N PHE A 112 -22.20 9.00 1.03
CA PHE A 112 -21.85 8.96 2.45
C PHE A 112 -20.88 10.09 2.80
N THR A 113 -20.87 10.49 4.08
CA THR A 113 -20.00 11.56 4.59
C THR A 113 -18.98 10.98 5.54
N VAL A 114 -17.70 11.26 5.30
CA VAL A 114 -16.59 10.81 6.12
C VAL A 114 -15.99 11.99 6.86
N LYS A 115 -15.77 11.81 8.16
CA LYS A 115 -15.02 12.74 9.01
C LYS A 115 -13.68 12.14 9.41
N SER A 116 -12.62 12.80 9.00
CA SER A 116 -11.24 12.46 9.36
C SER A 116 -10.91 12.85 10.81
N ALA A 117 -9.84 12.28 11.34
CA ALA A 117 -9.43 12.47 12.74
C ALA A 117 -9.06 13.93 13.09
N ASP A 118 -8.70 14.74 12.10
CA ASP A 118 -8.43 16.18 12.22
C ASP A 118 -9.68 17.06 12.09
N GLY A 119 -10.85 16.46 11.89
CA GLY A 119 -12.12 17.16 11.71
C GLY A 119 -12.48 17.48 10.26
N PHE A 120 -11.60 17.20 9.29
CA PHE A 120 -11.93 17.37 7.87
C PHE A 120 -13.11 16.47 7.50
N THR A 121 -14.08 17.04 6.77
CA THR A 121 -15.31 16.36 6.39
C THR A 121 -15.53 16.47 4.90
N LEU A 122 -15.87 15.35 4.25
CA LEU A 122 -16.17 15.30 2.83
C LEU A 122 -17.30 14.32 2.55
N THR A 123 -18.24 14.74 1.71
CA THR A 123 -19.32 13.91 1.20
C THR A 123 -18.91 13.29 -0.12
N TRP A 124 -19.03 11.96 -0.19
CA TRP A 124 -18.71 11.12 -1.32
C TRP A 124 -19.98 10.62 -1.98
N ALA A 125 -20.04 10.67 -3.30
CA ALA A 125 -21.02 9.92 -4.06
C ALA A 125 -20.50 8.51 -4.33
N TYR A 126 -21.38 7.51 -4.40
CA TYR A 126 -21.01 6.21 -4.95
C TYR A 126 -20.71 6.35 -6.45
N GLY A 127 -19.47 6.01 -6.85
CA GLY A 127 -19.05 6.01 -8.24
C GLY A 127 -19.38 4.71 -8.98
N ASP A 128 -19.05 4.66 -10.25
CA ASP A 128 -19.19 3.46 -11.08
C ASP A 128 -18.04 3.36 -12.11
N PRO A 129 -17.14 2.34 -12.03
CA PRO A 129 -17.15 1.24 -11.06
C PRO A 129 -16.90 1.65 -9.60
N LEU A 130 -17.51 0.89 -8.68
CA LEU A 130 -17.25 0.94 -7.23
C LEU A 130 -16.85 -0.44 -6.72
N ARG A 131 -15.78 -0.48 -5.93
CA ARG A 131 -15.37 -1.64 -5.14
C ARG A 131 -15.50 -1.34 -3.65
N VAL A 132 -16.21 -2.20 -2.93
CA VAL A 132 -16.31 -2.16 -1.46
C VAL A 132 -15.63 -3.41 -0.90
N VAL A 133 -14.78 -3.23 0.10
CA VAL A 133 -14.01 -4.29 0.75
C VAL A 133 -14.19 -4.18 2.26
N GLN A 134 -14.50 -5.30 2.91
CA GLN A 134 -14.52 -5.43 4.37
C GLN A 134 -13.77 -6.70 4.74
N ASN A 135 -12.89 -6.65 5.75
CA ASN A 135 -12.12 -7.83 6.19
C ASN A 135 -11.36 -8.54 5.06
N HIS A 136 -10.84 -7.78 4.09
CA HIS A 136 -10.15 -8.30 2.89
C HIS A 136 -11.05 -9.04 1.88
N GLU A 137 -12.38 -9.03 2.07
CA GLU A 137 -13.36 -9.66 1.20
C GLU A 137 -14.24 -8.61 0.52
N LYS A 138 -14.82 -8.97 -0.64
CA LYS A 138 -15.80 -8.13 -1.31
C LYS A 138 -17.03 -7.96 -0.41
N ALA A 139 -17.49 -6.74 -0.25
CA ALA A 139 -18.68 -6.42 0.53
C ALA A 139 -19.70 -5.62 -0.30
N GLU A 140 -20.94 -5.56 0.21
CA GLU A 140 -22.01 -4.73 -0.34
C GLU A 140 -21.97 -3.30 0.21
N ARG A 141 -22.66 -2.36 -0.43
CA ARG A 141 -22.67 -0.94 -0.01
C ARG A 141 -23.22 -0.73 1.40
N ASP A 142 -24.13 -1.59 1.85
CA ASP A 142 -24.81 -1.51 3.16
C ASP A 142 -23.86 -1.61 4.37
N VAL A 143 -22.61 -2.05 4.16
CA VAL A 143 -21.58 -2.02 5.21
C VAL A 143 -21.06 -0.60 5.47
N VAL A 144 -21.27 0.34 4.54
CA VAL A 144 -20.89 1.75 4.65
C VAL A 144 -22.03 2.52 5.31
N ARG A 145 -22.00 2.58 6.65
CA ARG A 145 -23.06 3.18 7.46
C ARG A 145 -22.47 4.00 8.62
N PRO A 146 -23.23 4.91 9.25
CA PRO A 146 -22.72 5.71 10.35
C PRO A 146 -22.05 4.86 11.46
N GLY A 147 -20.92 5.34 11.97
CA GLY A 147 -20.17 4.69 13.05
C GLY A 147 -19.11 3.67 12.60
N VAL A 148 -19.04 3.34 11.30
CA VAL A 148 -17.95 2.50 10.78
C VAL A 148 -16.77 3.35 10.33
N ARG A 149 -15.56 2.79 10.44
CA ARG A 149 -14.34 3.44 9.97
C ARG A 149 -14.02 2.99 8.56
N VAL A 150 -13.65 3.94 7.70
CA VAL A 150 -13.36 3.69 6.29
C VAL A 150 -12.05 4.32 5.84
N ALA A 151 -11.48 3.72 4.80
CA ALA A 151 -10.58 4.37 3.87
C ALA A 151 -11.26 4.44 2.51
N VAL A 152 -11.25 5.61 1.89
CA VAL A 152 -11.93 5.90 0.62
C VAL A 152 -10.92 6.44 -0.37
N GLY A 153 -11.00 5.95 -1.61
CA GLY A 153 -10.28 6.49 -2.75
C GLY A 153 -11.23 6.69 -3.92
N GLY A 154 -10.99 7.75 -4.69
CA GLY A 154 -11.82 8.04 -5.85
C GLY A 154 -11.32 9.23 -6.65
N ALA A 155 -12.21 9.78 -7.47
CA ALA A 155 -11.89 10.87 -8.37
C ALA A 155 -12.81 12.06 -8.14
N ARG A 156 -12.26 13.27 -8.29
CA ARG A 156 -13.01 14.51 -8.34
C ARG A 156 -13.20 14.94 -9.79
N ASP A 157 -14.45 15.24 -10.12
CA ASP A 157 -14.86 15.86 -11.37
C ASP A 157 -15.75 17.06 -11.07
N GLY A 158 -15.20 18.27 -11.25
CA GLY A 158 -15.80 19.51 -10.78
C GLY A 158 -16.16 19.46 -9.29
N ALA A 159 -17.45 19.63 -8.99
CA ALA A 159 -17.98 19.60 -7.63
C ALA A 159 -18.23 18.17 -7.08
N LYS A 160 -18.28 17.15 -7.95
CA LYS A 160 -18.59 15.78 -7.56
C LYS A 160 -17.32 15.03 -7.16
N VAL A 161 -17.37 14.35 -6.02
CA VAL A 161 -16.31 13.41 -5.59
C VAL A 161 -16.89 12.01 -5.56
N ALA A 162 -16.46 11.17 -6.50
CA ALA A 162 -16.99 9.83 -6.69
C ALA A 162 -16.04 8.79 -6.06
N ALA A 163 -16.55 8.05 -5.09
CA ALA A 163 -15.83 6.93 -4.48
C ALA A 163 -15.72 5.77 -5.48
N ARG A 164 -14.51 5.23 -5.62
CA ARG A 164 -14.20 4.09 -6.50
C ARG A 164 -13.71 2.88 -5.72
N LEU A 165 -13.07 3.13 -4.57
CA LEU A 165 -12.73 2.13 -3.58
C LEU A 165 -13.19 2.59 -2.19
N ILE A 166 -13.86 1.70 -1.46
CA ILE A 166 -14.17 1.86 -0.05
C ILE A 166 -13.66 0.63 0.70
N VAL A 167 -12.83 0.85 1.71
CA VAL A 167 -12.32 -0.19 2.61
C VAL A 167 -12.89 0.05 3.99
N VAL A 168 -13.74 -0.84 4.46
CA VAL A 168 -14.33 -0.82 5.80
C VAL A 168 -13.40 -1.58 6.75
N ARG A 169 -13.14 -0.97 7.90
CA ARG A 169 -12.29 -1.50 8.99
C ARG A 169 -13.12 -2.05 10.14
#